data_AF-A0A5M6CS26-F1
#
_entry.id   AF-A0A5M6CS26-F1
#
_cell.length_a   1.000
_cell.length_b   1.000
_cell.length_c   1.000
_cell.angle_alpha   90.00
_cell.angle_beta   90.00
_cell.angle_gamma   90.00
#
_symmetry.space_group_name_H-M   'P 1'
#
loop_
_entity.id
_entity.type
_entity.pdbx_description
1 polymer ?
#
loop_
_entity_poly.entity_id
_entity_poly.type
_entity_poly.pdbx_seq_one_letter_code
_entity_poly.pdbx_strand_id
1 'polypeptide(L)'
;MIDADDDRRGKFERLTRQEVKHGLLHEGEDFLTREVWKANLQILGFEHRGHRLVRHAPKKTPIPVLPRRCPKHGVGKRIGRAMYVHRNFEHVLGDSMIEARVLLPRGFEYTVVKHNETNGNYSFIHCPDFDISPEPATGNYAVVKTDGIVQLRPTLADPFIYHHKWLFVDDAYQGFDVEESMARSSEWMALPDVDKSLIGRASYWNKEVVPRLNQITAESWLRSEEVRKRFGWTTCELAHQRDAGNIPFKKVGNAFLYRIDDENASK
;
A
#
# COMPACT_ATOMS: atom_id res chain seq x y z
N MET A 1 23.44 18.56 40.07
CA MET A 1 24.80 17.99 40.21
C MET A 1 24.67 16.66 40.91
N ILE A 2 25.09 15.58 40.27
CA ILE A 2 25.15 14.25 40.87
C ILE A 2 26.41 14.22 41.76
N ASP A 3 26.29 13.65 42.95
CA ASP A 3 27.38 13.55 43.93
C ASP A 3 28.59 12.82 43.33
N ALA A 4 29.81 13.18 43.75
CA ALA A 4 31.03 12.65 43.14
C ALA A 4 31.16 11.11 43.29
N ASP A 5 30.45 10.54 44.27
CA ASP A 5 30.39 9.12 44.63
C ASP A 5 29.13 8.37 44.12
N ASP A 6 28.32 8.93 43.20
CA ASP A 6 27.18 8.18 42.66
C ASP A 6 27.66 7.05 41.71
N ASP A 7 27.46 5.80 42.13
CA ASP A 7 27.74 4.57 41.37
C ASP A 7 27.14 4.53 39.95
N ARG A 8 26.18 5.41 39.64
CA ARG A 8 25.54 5.51 38.32
C ARG A 8 26.21 6.52 37.40
N ARG A 9 27.15 7.33 37.89
CA ARG A 9 27.87 8.35 37.09
C ARG A 9 28.46 7.76 35.81
N GLY A 10 29.17 6.65 35.91
CA GLY A 10 29.75 5.98 34.74
C GLY A 10 28.70 5.48 33.73
N LYS A 11 27.48 5.17 34.20
CA LYS A 11 26.35 4.79 33.33
C LYS A 11 25.79 6.00 32.58
N PHE A 12 25.65 7.14 33.24
CA PHE A 12 25.21 8.39 32.63
C PHE A 12 26.24 8.95 31.65
N GLU A 13 27.53 9.00 32.00
CA GLU A 13 28.59 9.46 31.08
C GLU A 13 28.66 8.61 29.81
N ARG A 14 28.34 7.33 29.90
CA ARG A 14 28.26 6.44 28.74
C ARG A 14 27.02 6.73 27.89
N LEU A 15 25.87 7.01 28.50
CA LEU A 15 24.66 7.41 27.79
C LEU A 15 24.90 8.74 27.05
N THR A 16 25.43 9.75 27.74
CA THR A 16 25.76 11.06 27.16
C THR A 16 26.71 10.91 25.97
N ARG A 17 27.75 10.08 26.08
CA ARG A 17 28.63 9.77 24.94
C ARG A 17 27.90 9.13 23.76
N GLN A 18 26.89 8.30 24.00
CA GLN A 18 26.07 7.72 22.94
C GLN A 18 25.15 8.77 22.32
N GLU A 19 24.56 9.65 23.13
CA GLU A 19 23.69 10.73 22.65
C GLU A 19 24.44 11.73 21.78
N VAL A 20 25.64 12.18 22.21
CA VAL A 20 26.52 13.04 21.39
C VAL A 20 26.92 12.34 20.10
N LYS A 21 27.39 11.08 20.20
CA LYS A 21 27.81 10.30 19.02
C LYS A 21 26.69 10.14 17.98
N HIS A 22 25.44 10.08 18.42
CA HIS A 22 24.28 9.89 17.54
C HIS A 22 23.54 11.20 17.23
N GLY A 23 24.10 12.36 17.61
CA GLY A 23 23.52 13.67 17.30
C GLY A 23 22.23 13.99 18.06
N LEU A 24 21.95 13.31 19.17
CA LEU A 24 20.83 13.60 20.07
C LEU A 24 21.14 14.75 21.04
N LEU A 25 22.43 15.02 21.23
CA LEU A 25 22.99 15.99 22.16
C LEU A 25 24.09 16.77 21.42
N HIS A 26 24.15 18.08 21.60
CA HIS A 26 25.17 18.92 20.96
C HIS A 26 25.97 19.67 22.04
N GLU A 27 27.30 19.68 21.92
CA GLU A 27 28.15 20.34 22.91
C GLU A 27 27.83 21.85 22.97
N GLY A 28 27.28 22.29 24.11
CA GLY A 28 26.98 23.70 24.39
C GLY A 28 25.52 24.12 24.23
N GLU A 29 24.65 23.27 23.69
CA GLU A 29 23.20 23.55 23.54
C GLU A 29 22.39 22.34 24.00
N ASP A 30 21.90 22.35 25.25
CA ASP A 30 21.19 21.18 25.80
C ASP A 30 20.07 21.54 26.77
N PHE A 31 18.90 21.85 26.22
CA PHE A 31 17.63 21.56 26.88
C PHE A 31 16.58 21.17 25.84
N LEU A 32 16.78 20.02 25.17
CA LEU A 32 15.67 19.40 24.47
C LEU A 32 14.64 18.95 25.51
N THR A 33 13.37 19.25 25.27
CA THR A 33 12.31 18.68 26.11
C THR A 33 12.33 17.17 25.97
N ARG A 34 11.86 16.45 27.00
CA ARG A 34 11.77 14.99 26.98
C ARG A 34 11.00 14.47 25.76
N GLU A 35 10.02 15.23 25.28
CA GLU A 35 9.23 14.90 24.10
C GLU A 35 10.06 15.01 22.82
N VAL A 36 10.80 16.11 22.65
CA VAL A 36 11.67 16.31 21.49
C VAL A 36 12.80 15.27 21.47
N TRP A 37 13.40 14.99 22.63
CA TRP A 37 14.43 13.96 22.75
C TRP A 37 13.89 12.56 22.42
N LYS A 38 12.68 12.21 22.86
CA LYS A 38 12.01 10.95 22.48
C LYS A 38 11.68 10.87 21.00
N ALA A 39 11.25 11.97 20.38
CA ALA A 39 10.96 12.02 18.95
C ALA A 39 12.25 11.80 18.13
N ASN A 40 13.35 12.44 18.51
CA ASN A 40 14.64 12.27 17.84
C ASN A 40 15.17 10.84 17.98
N LEU A 41 14.96 10.18 19.13
CA LEU A 41 15.27 8.76 19.28
C LEU A 41 14.52 7.89 18.27
N GLN A 42 13.22 8.13 18.08
CA GLN A 42 12.42 7.38 17.09
C GLN A 42 12.90 7.63 15.66
N ILE A 43 13.15 8.88 15.30
CA ILE A 43 13.66 9.28 13.96
C ILE A 43 15.00 8.58 13.67
N LEU A 44 15.90 8.55 14.64
CA LEU A 44 17.23 7.94 14.51
C LEU A 44 17.21 6.41 14.70
N GLY A 45 16.04 5.83 14.99
CA GLY A 45 15.86 4.39 15.15
C GLY A 45 16.51 3.83 16.42
N PHE A 46 16.52 4.58 17.52
CA PHE A 46 17.03 4.16 18.81
C PHE A 46 15.92 4.06 19.86
N GLU A 47 16.08 3.11 20.78
CA GLU A 47 15.28 2.99 22.00
C GLU A 47 16.18 3.25 23.21
N HIS A 48 15.67 4.02 24.18
CA HIS A 48 16.37 4.22 25.44
C HIS A 48 16.03 3.09 26.43
N ARG A 49 17.03 2.24 26.75
CA ARG A 49 16.90 1.14 27.73
C ARG A 49 17.82 1.35 28.92
N GLY A 50 17.27 1.89 30.00
CA GLY A 50 18.02 2.16 31.23
C GLY A 50 19.00 3.32 31.06
N HIS A 51 20.28 3.01 30.78
CA HIS A 51 21.35 4.01 30.56
C HIS A 51 22.10 3.70 29.26
N ARG A 52 21.34 3.31 28.22
CA ARG A 52 21.89 2.91 26.92
C ARG A 52 20.89 3.19 25.81
N LEU A 53 21.41 3.66 24.68
CA LEU A 53 20.71 3.68 23.41
C LEU A 53 20.90 2.35 22.70
N VAL A 54 19.79 1.70 22.38
CA VAL A 54 19.78 0.43 21.65
C VAL A 54 19.17 0.70 20.29
N ARG A 55 19.91 0.45 19.21
CA ARG A 55 19.39 0.60 17.86
C ARG A 55 18.26 -0.41 17.67
N HIS A 56 17.12 0.03 17.17
CA HIS A 56 16.17 -0.89 16.57
C HIS A 56 16.92 -1.58 15.43
N ALA A 57 17.06 -2.90 15.51
CA ALA A 57 17.19 -3.64 14.27
C ALA A 57 15.96 -3.24 13.45
N PRO A 58 16.10 -2.79 12.18
CA PRO A 58 14.92 -2.61 11.36
C PRO A 58 14.17 -3.93 11.46
N LYS A 59 12.93 -3.89 11.99
CA LYS A 59 12.06 -5.05 11.88
C LYS A 59 12.05 -5.33 10.40
N LYS A 60 12.69 -6.42 9.96
CA LYS A 60 12.52 -6.91 8.59
C LYS A 60 11.03 -7.18 8.50
N THR A 61 10.27 -6.22 8.00
CA THR A 61 8.87 -6.44 7.65
C THR A 61 8.95 -7.56 6.64
N PRO A 62 8.46 -8.77 6.96
CA PRO A 62 8.53 -9.87 6.03
C PRO A 62 7.88 -9.40 4.74
N ILE A 63 8.59 -9.58 3.62
CA ILE A 63 8.07 -9.22 2.29
C ILE A 63 6.68 -9.86 2.19
N PRO A 64 5.62 -9.08 1.98
CA PRO A 64 4.28 -9.62 1.98
C PRO A 64 4.16 -10.64 0.85
N VAL A 65 3.83 -11.89 1.21
CA VAL A 65 3.57 -12.92 0.22
C VAL A 65 2.28 -12.56 -0.50
N LEU A 66 2.39 -12.24 -1.78
CA LEU A 66 1.23 -11.90 -2.59
C LEU A 66 0.24 -13.06 -2.65
N PRO A 67 -1.07 -12.78 -2.61
CA PRO A 67 -2.09 -13.79 -2.84
C PRO A 67 -1.93 -14.39 -4.24
N ARG A 68 -2.50 -15.58 -4.46
CA ARG A 68 -2.46 -16.27 -5.75
C ARG A 68 -3.86 -16.40 -6.33
N ARG A 69 -3.95 -16.43 -7.66
CA ARG A 69 -5.18 -16.76 -8.39
C ARG A 69 -5.59 -18.20 -8.11
N CYS A 70 -6.83 -18.55 -8.46
CA CYS A 70 -7.29 -19.94 -8.41
C CYS A 70 -6.38 -20.83 -9.28
N PRO A 71 -5.67 -21.82 -8.72
CA PRO A 71 -4.74 -22.66 -9.48
C PRO A 71 -5.42 -23.45 -10.61
N LYS A 72 -6.69 -23.80 -10.43
CA LYS A 72 -7.48 -24.57 -11.40
C LYS A 72 -7.75 -23.81 -12.69
N HIS A 73 -7.94 -22.50 -12.60
CA HIS A 73 -8.44 -21.69 -13.72
C HIS A 73 -7.43 -20.66 -14.21
N GLY A 74 -6.33 -20.44 -13.48
CA GLY A 74 -5.38 -19.36 -13.79
C GLY A 74 -5.93 -17.96 -13.51
N VAL A 75 -7.22 -17.84 -13.16
CA VAL A 75 -7.94 -16.62 -12.81
C VAL A 75 -8.87 -16.84 -11.62
N GLY A 76 -9.20 -15.78 -10.93
CA GLY A 76 -10.20 -15.75 -9.86
C GLY A 76 -9.61 -15.56 -8.46
N LYS A 77 -10.16 -14.59 -7.73
CA LYS A 77 -9.84 -14.35 -6.31
C LYS A 77 -10.73 -15.23 -5.44
N ARG A 78 -10.11 -16.04 -4.58
CA ARG A 78 -10.83 -16.86 -3.59
C ARG A 78 -10.85 -16.17 -2.23
N ILE A 79 -12.05 -16.05 -1.65
CA ILE A 79 -12.27 -15.58 -0.27
C ILE A 79 -13.22 -16.55 0.40
N GLY A 80 -12.69 -17.37 1.31
CA GLY A 80 -13.44 -18.51 1.85
C GLY A 80 -13.90 -19.45 0.73
N ARG A 81 -15.21 -19.74 0.69
CA ARG A 81 -15.86 -20.57 -0.35
C ARG A 81 -16.45 -19.76 -1.51
N ALA A 82 -16.07 -18.49 -1.63
CA ALA A 82 -16.48 -17.65 -2.74
C ALA A 82 -15.33 -17.44 -3.72
N MET A 83 -15.62 -17.57 -5.01
CA MET A 83 -14.72 -17.23 -6.11
C MET A 83 -15.24 -16.01 -6.86
N TYR A 84 -14.36 -15.05 -7.10
CA TYR A 84 -14.67 -13.81 -7.80
C TYR A 84 -13.86 -13.73 -9.08
N VAL A 85 -14.51 -13.45 -10.20
CA VAL A 85 -13.88 -13.31 -11.52
C VAL A 85 -14.46 -12.10 -12.24
N HIS A 86 -13.66 -11.51 -13.12
CA HIS A 86 -14.17 -10.50 -14.05
C HIS A 86 -15.08 -11.15 -15.09
N ARG A 87 -16.07 -10.43 -15.63
CA ARG A 87 -17.07 -10.93 -16.59
C ARG A 87 -16.45 -11.58 -17.83
N ASN A 88 -15.28 -11.11 -18.29
CA ASN A 88 -14.60 -11.71 -19.44
C ASN A 88 -14.15 -13.16 -19.17
N PHE A 89 -14.01 -13.51 -17.89
CA PHE A 89 -13.57 -14.82 -17.42
C PHE A 89 -14.68 -15.60 -16.72
N GLU A 90 -15.94 -15.17 -16.80
CA GLU A 90 -17.05 -15.84 -16.11
C GLU A 90 -17.25 -17.30 -16.55
N HIS A 91 -16.85 -17.63 -17.78
CA HIS A 91 -16.90 -18.98 -18.35
C HIS A 91 -16.20 -20.04 -17.48
N VAL A 92 -15.20 -19.65 -16.68
CA VAL A 92 -14.48 -20.59 -15.78
C VAL A 92 -15.38 -21.11 -14.65
N LEU A 93 -16.54 -20.48 -14.42
CA LEU A 93 -17.53 -20.88 -13.42
C LEU A 93 -18.46 -22.02 -13.90
N GLY A 94 -18.41 -22.39 -15.18
CA GLY A 94 -19.18 -23.49 -15.76
C GLY A 94 -20.62 -23.15 -16.13
N ASP A 95 -21.39 -24.16 -16.55
CA ASP A 95 -22.70 -23.97 -17.19
C ASP A 95 -23.76 -23.35 -16.26
N SER A 96 -23.69 -23.63 -14.96
CA SER A 96 -24.63 -23.05 -13.98
C SER A 96 -24.50 -21.53 -13.85
N MET A 97 -23.34 -20.96 -14.20
CA MET A 97 -23.18 -19.50 -14.33
C MET A 97 -24.00 -18.95 -15.51
N ILE A 98 -24.00 -19.65 -16.64
CA ILE A 98 -24.75 -19.26 -17.85
C ILE A 98 -26.24 -19.27 -17.55
N GLU A 99 -26.73 -20.32 -16.89
CA GLU A 99 -28.12 -20.44 -16.43
C GLU A 99 -28.50 -19.29 -15.50
N ALA A 100 -27.66 -18.99 -14.50
CA ALA A 100 -27.88 -17.88 -13.58
C ALA A 100 -27.91 -16.52 -14.30
N ARG A 101 -27.07 -16.32 -15.31
CA ARG A 101 -27.00 -15.07 -16.08
C ARG A 101 -28.28 -14.81 -16.88
N VAL A 102 -28.93 -15.85 -17.40
CA VAL A 102 -30.20 -15.73 -18.15
C VAL A 102 -31.34 -15.19 -17.28
N LEU A 103 -31.28 -15.41 -15.97
CA LEU A 103 -32.29 -14.92 -15.02
C LEU A 103 -32.14 -13.44 -14.67
N LEU A 104 -31.05 -12.78 -15.08
CA LEU A 104 -30.84 -11.37 -14.79
C LEU A 104 -31.92 -10.49 -15.43
N PRO A 105 -32.32 -9.37 -14.78
CA PRO A 105 -33.19 -8.40 -15.41
C PRO A 105 -32.61 -7.89 -16.72
N ARG A 106 -33.49 -7.63 -17.69
CA ARG A 106 -33.08 -7.08 -18.98
C ARG A 106 -32.31 -5.78 -18.79
N GLY A 107 -31.09 -5.71 -19.35
CA GLY A 107 -30.23 -4.54 -19.25
C GLY A 107 -29.45 -4.42 -17.94
N PHE A 108 -29.44 -5.45 -17.09
CA PHE A 108 -28.60 -5.43 -15.89
C PHE A 108 -27.11 -5.52 -16.27
N GLU A 109 -26.37 -4.44 -16.03
CA GLU A 109 -24.93 -4.39 -16.25
C GLU A 109 -24.17 -4.90 -15.01
N TYR A 110 -23.12 -5.68 -15.27
CA TYR A 110 -22.20 -6.15 -14.24
C TYR A 110 -20.79 -6.25 -14.80
N THR A 111 -19.82 -6.25 -13.89
CA THR A 111 -18.39 -6.32 -14.20
C THR A 111 -17.75 -7.54 -13.54
N VAL A 112 -18.21 -7.88 -12.33
CA VAL A 112 -17.67 -8.99 -11.54
C VAL A 112 -18.76 -10.01 -11.27
N VAL A 113 -18.39 -11.30 -11.40
CA VAL A 113 -19.23 -12.43 -11.00
C VAL A 113 -18.61 -13.07 -9.76
N LYS A 114 -19.43 -13.25 -8.73
CA LYS A 114 -19.09 -14.01 -7.52
C LYS A 114 -19.89 -15.31 -7.51
N HIS A 115 -19.22 -16.44 -7.44
CA HIS A 115 -19.84 -17.74 -7.18
C HIS A 115 -19.59 -18.16 -5.73
N ASN A 116 -20.65 -18.46 -4.99
CA ASN A 116 -20.55 -18.99 -3.63
C ASN A 116 -20.72 -20.52 -3.65
N GLU A 117 -19.62 -21.25 -3.52
CA GLU A 117 -19.57 -22.71 -3.58
C GLU A 117 -20.22 -23.40 -2.36
N THR A 118 -20.64 -22.63 -1.34
CA THR A 118 -21.37 -23.19 -0.17
C THR A 118 -22.85 -23.35 -0.48
N ASN A 119 -23.46 -22.37 -1.14
CA ASN A 119 -24.90 -22.33 -1.37
C ASN A 119 -25.29 -22.29 -2.85
N GLY A 120 -24.31 -22.31 -3.77
CA GLY A 120 -24.51 -22.28 -5.21
C GLY A 120 -24.95 -20.93 -5.77
N ASN A 121 -25.02 -19.88 -4.96
CA ASN A 121 -25.51 -18.58 -5.43
C ASN A 121 -24.47 -17.89 -6.32
N TYR A 122 -24.97 -17.23 -7.36
CA TYR A 122 -24.21 -16.29 -8.17
C TYR A 122 -24.57 -14.85 -7.78
N SER A 123 -23.58 -13.98 -7.67
CA SER A 123 -23.79 -12.54 -7.53
C SER A 123 -23.14 -11.81 -8.71
N PHE A 124 -23.94 -11.03 -9.43
CA PHE A 124 -23.52 -10.20 -10.56
C PHE A 124 -23.41 -8.77 -10.05
N ILE A 125 -22.18 -8.25 -10.00
CA ILE A 125 -21.84 -7.01 -9.29
C ILE A 125 -21.41 -5.97 -10.31
N HIS A 126 -22.10 -4.83 -10.30
CA HIS A 126 -21.75 -3.66 -11.10
C HIS A 126 -20.52 -2.99 -10.50
N CYS A 127 -19.50 -2.74 -11.31
CA CYS A 127 -18.25 -2.09 -10.90
C CYS A 127 -17.65 -1.39 -12.13
N PRO A 128 -18.16 -0.22 -12.53
CA PRO A 128 -17.84 0.42 -13.80
C PRO A 128 -16.42 1.00 -13.84
N ASP A 129 -15.83 1.26 -12.68
CA ASP A 129 -14.47 1.78 -12.52
C ASP A 129 -13.43 0.65 -12.38
N PHE A 130 -13.79 -0.62 -12.61
CA PHE A 130 -12.91 -1.78 -12.42
C PHE A 130 -11.58 -1.65 -13.15
N ASP A 131 -11.60 -1.16 -14.39
CA ASP A 131 -10.42 -1.00 -15.22
C ASP A 131 -9.64 0.29 -14.91
N ILE A 132 -10.28 1.29 -14.31
CA ILE A 132 -9.71 2.63 -14.12
C ILE A 132 -9.14 2.82 -12.72
N SER A 133 -9.88 2.42 -11.68
CA SER A 133 -9.49 2.65 -10.29
C SER A 133 -8.55 1.55 -9.79
N PRO A 134 -7.47 1.88 -9.05
CA PRO A 134 -6.65 0.87 -8.36
C PRO A 134 -7.45 0.06 -7.34
N GLU A 135 -8.40 0.71 -6.68
CA GLU A 135 -9.33 0.13 -5.70
C GLU A 135 -10.78 0.39 -6.11
N PRO A 136 -11.31 -0.34 -7.11
CA PRO A 136 -12.60 -0.05 -7.68
C PRO A 136 -13.74 -0.44 -6.73
N ALA A 137 -14.82 0.34 -6.75
CA ALA A 137 -15.92 0.22 -5.79
C ALA A 137 -17.06 -0.67 -6.31
N THR A 138 -17.62 -1.48 -5.43
CA THR A 138 -18.81 -2.28 -5.72
C THR A 138 -20.04 -1.39 -5.77
N GLY A 139 -20.79 -1.47 -6.86
CA GLY A 139 -22.09 -0.82 -7.02
C GLY A 139 -23.25 -1.76 -6.72
N ASN A 140 -24.36 -1.54 -7.44
CA ASN A 140 -25.54 -2.40 -7.38
C ASN A 140 -25.19 -3.83 -7.76
N TYR A 141 -25.90 -4.81 -7.19
CA TYR A 141 -25.68 -6.21 -7.52
C TYR A 141 -26.96 -7.03 -7.49
N ALA A 142 -27.00 -8.04 -8.35
CA ALA A 142 -28.07 -9.04 -8.42
C ALA A 142 -27.55 -10.35 -7.85
N VAL A 143 -28.28 -10.96 -6.91
CA VAL A 143 -27.99 -12.30 -6.40
C VAL A 143 -28.99 -13.27 -6.99
N VAL A 144 -28.50 -14.23 -7.75
CA VAL A 144 -29.29 -15.33 -8.31
C VAL A 144 -29.05 -16.55 -7.43
N LYS A 145 -30.13 -17.04 -6.83
CA LYS A 145 -30.12 -18.25 -5.99
C LYS A 145 -30.33 -19.50 -6.82
N THR A 146 -30.01 -20.66 -6.25
CA THR A 146 -30.18 -21.98 -6.89
C THR A 146 -31.65 -22.34 -7.17
N ASP A 147 -32.60 -21.71 -6.49
CA ASP A 147 -34.05 -21.85 -6.73
C ASP A 147 -34.56 -20.91 -7.86
N GLY A 148 -33.67 -20.15 -8.49
CA GLY A 148 -33.99 -19.18 -9.55
C GLY A 148 -34.45 -17.81 -9.03
N ILE A 149 -34.54 -17.61 -7.71
CA ILE A 149 -34.92 -16.30 -7.16
C ILE A 149 -33.79 -15.29 -7.38
N VAL A 150 -34.16 -14.14 -7.96
CA VAL A 150 -33.26 -13.01 -8.16
C VAL A 150 -33.52 -11.93 -7.12
N GLN A 151 -32.47 -11.52 -6.41
CA GLN A 151 -32.52 -10.42 -5.44
C GLN A 151 -31.64 -9.27 -5.89
N LEU A 152 -32.26 -8.11 -6.16
CA LEU A 152 -31.53 -6.88 -6.44
C LEU A 152 -31.16 -6.18 -5.15
N ARG A 153 -29.92 -5.70 -5.08
CA ARG A 153 -29.36 -4.98 -3.94
C ARG A 153 -28.73 -3.68 -4.43
N PRO A 154 -29.08 -2.54 -3.83
CA PRO A 154 -28.44 -1.27 -4.16
C PRO A 154 -27.01 -1.25 -3.64
N THR A 155 -26.20 -0.33 -4.18
CA THR A 155 -24.91 0.02 -3.61
C THR A 155 -25.05 0.45 -2.15
N LEU A 156 -24.04 0.18 -1.34
CA LEU A 156 -23.99 0.60 0.05
C LEU A 156 -23.50 2.05 0.15
N ALA A 157 -23.92 2.75 1.21
CA ALA A 157 -23.42 4.11 1.50
C ALA A 157 -21.88 4.13 1.72
N ASP A 158 -21.35 3.10 2.36
CA ASP A 158 -19.91 2.80 2.39
C ASP A 158 -19.66 1.52 1.56
N PRO A 159 -19.37 1.67 0.26
CA PRO A 159 -19.23 0.54 -0.64
C PRO A 159 -18.02 -0.33 -0.29
N PHE A 160 -18.10 -1.61 -0.64
CA PHE A 160 -16.92 -2.44 -0.65
C PHE A 160 -16.03 -2.07 -1.84
N ILE A 161 -14.75 -2.36 -1.75
CA ILE A 161 -13.79 -2.18 -2.84
C ILE A 161 -13.06 -3.49 -3.15
N TYR A 162 -12.54 -3.59 -4.36
CA TYR A 162 -11.68 -4.71 -4.75
C TYR A 162 -10.20 -4.36 -4.66
N HIS A 163 -9.57 -4.77 -3.56
CA HIS A 163 -8.10 -4.88 -3.51
C HIS A 163 -7.63 -6.17 -4.22
N HIS A 164 -6.41 -6.18 -4.75
CA HIS A 164 -5.87 -7.29 -5.55
C HIS A 164 -6.74 -7.64 -6.78
N LYS A 165 -7.23 -6.62 -7.51
CA LYS A 165 -8.12 -6.83 -8.67
C LYS A 165 -7.46 -7.65 -9.80
N TRP A 166 -6.13 -7.62 -9.89
CA TRP A 166 -5.34 -8.48 -10.78
C TRP A 166 -5.62 -9.99 -10.62
N LEU A 167 -6.14 -10.42 -9.46
CA LEU A 167 -6.52 -11.81 -9.24
C LEU A 167 -7.76 -12.25 -10.04
N PHE A 168 -8.58 -11.31 -10.52
CA PHE A 168 -9.88 -11.58 -11.16
C PHE A 168 -9.74 -11.87 -12.66
N VAL A 169 -8.58 -11.57 -13.22
CA VAL A 169 -8.25 -11.60 -14.65
C VAL A 169 -6.96 -12.40 -14.86
N ASP A 170 -6.63 -12.72 -16.10
CA ASP A 170 -5.34 -13.32 -16.46
C ASP A 170 -4.25 -12.24 -16.68
N ASP A 171 -3.02 -12.68 -17.00
CA ASP A 171 -1.89 -11.78 -17.25
C ASP A 171 -1.96 -11.06 -18.61
N ALA A 172 -2.81 -11.53 -19.53
CA ALA A 172 -2.99 -10.94 -20.85
C ALA A 172 -4.12 -9.90 -20.90
N TYR A 173 -4.76 -9.63 -19.76
CA TYR A 173 -5.90 -8.72 -19.66
C TYR A 173 -5.51 -7.28 -20.06
N GLN A 174 -6.27 -6.71 -20.99
CA GLN A 174 -5.96 -5.39 -21.58
C GLN A 174 -6.70 -4.22 -20.91
N GLY A 175 -7.59 -4.49 -19.94
CA GLY A 175 -8.37 -3.44 -19.29
C GLY A 175 -7.55 -2.56 -18.35
N PHE A 176 -6.45 -3.08 -17.78
CA PHE A 176 -5.49 -2.34 -16.97
C PHE A 176 -4.14 -3.06 -16.94
N ASP A 177 -3.10 -2.39 -16.46
CA ASP A 177 -1.78 -2.98 -16.26
C ASP A 177 -1.78 -3.95 -15.05
N VAL A 178 -1.71 -5.24 -15.35
CA VAL A 178 -1.75 -6.32 -14.35
C VAL A 178 -0.55 -6.27 -13.42
N GLU A 179 0.64 -5.95 -13.94
CA GLU A 179 1.86 -5.83 -13.15
C GLU A 179 1.81 -4.63 -12.21
N GLU A 180 1.30 -3.49 -12.67
CA GLU A 180 1.06 -2.31 -11.83
C GLU A 180 0.08 -2.63 -10.70
N SER A 181 -1.01 -3.38 -10.99
CA SER A 181 -1.97 -3.80 -9.96
C SER A 181 -1.37 -4.80 -8.95
N MET A 182 -0.42 -5.64 -9.37
CA MET A 182 0.37 -6.50 -8.49
C MET A 182 1.35 -5.69 -7.63
N ALA A 183 2.06 -4.72 -8.21
CA ALA A 183 2.95 -3.83 -7.47
C ALA A 183 2.19 -3.04 -6.40
N ARG A 184 1.04 -2.45 -6.78
CA ARG A 184 0.11 -1.79 -5.87
C ARG A 184 -0.29 -2.67 -4.69
N SER A 185 -0.51 -3.97 -4.93
CA SER A 185 -0.82 -4.95 -3.90
C SER A 185 0.33 -5.14 -2.89
N SER A 186 1.56 -5.20 -3.39
CA SER A 186 2.76 -5.31 -2.54
C SER A 186 2.94 -4.08 -1.67
N GLU A 187 2.76 -2.89 -2.23
CA GLU A 187 2.92 -1.60 -1.54
C GLU A 187 2.02 -1.49 -0.31
N TRP A 188 0.70 -1.69 -0.48
CA TRP A 188 -0.21 -1.51 0.65
C TRP A 188 -0.07 -2.62 1.68
N MET A 189 0.28 -3.84 1.26
CA MET A 189 0.55 -4.93 2.20
C MET A 189 1.82 -4.70 3.03
N ALA A 190 2.75 -3.88 2.54
CA ALA A 190 3.97 -3.50 3.27
C ALA A 190 3.73 -2.39 4.30
N LEU A 191 2.58 -1.70 4.25
CA LEU A 191 2.22 -0.69 5.24
C LEU A 191 2.12 -1.31 6.65
N PRO A 192 2.73 -0.66 7.66
CA PRO A 192 2.59 -1.10 9.04
C PRO A 192 1.15 -0.84 9.53
N ASP A 193 0.70 -1.71 10.43
CA ASP A 193 -0.51 -1.53 11.23
C ASP A 193 -1.80 -1.27 10.42
N VAL A 194 -1.93 -1.91 9.25
CA VAL A 194 -3.18 -1.97 8.48
C VAL A 194 -4.12 -3.02 9.07
N ASP A 195 -5.36 -2.60 9.37
CA ASP A 195 -6.42 -3.48 9.87
C ASP A 195 -7.04 -4.26 8.71
N LYS A 196 -6.62 -5.52 8.58
CA LYS A 196 -7.07 -6.46 7.55
C LYS A 196 -8.56 -6.83 7.63
N SER A 197 -9.26 -6.51 8.72
CA SER A 197 -10.71 -6.71 8.81
C SER A 197 -11.49 -5.61 8.08
N LEU A 198 -10.87 -4.44 7.86
CA LEU A 198 -11.50 -3.26 7.28
C LEU A 198 -11.02 -2.94 5.85
N ILE A 199 -10.02 -3.65 5.32
CA ILE A 199 -9.49 -3.45 3.94
C ILE A 199 -10.51 -3.67 2.82
N GLY A 200 -11.71 -4.17 3.14
CA GLY A 200 -12.80 -4.25 2.17
C GLY A 200 -13.56 -2.94 2.00
N ARG A 201 -13.41 -1.95 2.90
CA ARG A 201 -14.25 -0.73 2.95
C ARG A 201 -13.59 0.46 2.26
N ALA A 202 -14.35 1.16 1.42
CA ALA A 202 -13.89 2.38 0.77
C ALA A 202 -13.51 3.47 1.78
N SER A 203 -14.35 3.68 2.80
CA SER A 203 -14.10 4.67 3.86
C SER A 203 -12.77 4.45 4.59
N TYR A 204 -12.46 3.19 4.91
CA TYR A 204 -11.21 2.81 5.57
C TYR A 204 -10.00 3.10 4.68
N TRP A 205 -10.07 2.74 3.39
CA TRP A 205 -8.97 3.00 2.47
C TRP A 205 -8.69 4.48 2.28
N ASN A 206 -9.73 5.28 2.07
CA ASN A 206 -9.60 6.72 1.89
C ASN A 206 -9.00 7.42 3.12
N LYS A 207 -9.30 6.90 4.31
CA LYS A 207 -8.81 7.47 5.57
C LYS A 207 -7.40 6.99 5.94
N GLU A 208 -7.15 5.69 5.84
CA GLU A 208 -5.98 5.05 6.46
C GLU A 208 -4.95 4.55 5.45
N VAL A 209 -5.36 4.10 4.26
CA VAL A 209 -4.46 3.39 3.34
C VAL A 209 -3.94 4.31 2.23
N VAL A 210 -4.84 4.95 1.49
CA VAL A 210 -4.51 5.82 0.34
C VAL A 210 -3.58 6.96 0.73
N PRO A 211 -3.80 7.70 1.84
CA PRO A 211 -2.90 8.78 2.23
C PRO A 211 -1.46 8.29 2.51
N ARG A 212 -1.30 7.12 3.12
CA ARG A 212 0.01 6.53 3.43
C ARG A 212 0.72 6.06 2.17
N LEU A 213 -0.01 5.48 1.21
CA LEU A 213 0.54 5.12 -0.09
C LEU A 213 1.00 6.36 -0.86
N ASN A 214 0.19 7.41 -0.85
CA ASN A 214 0.56 8.67 -1.49
C ASN A 214 1.76 9.34 -0.82
N GLN A 215 1.94 9.18 0.50
CA GLN A 215 3.13 9.64 1.22
C GLN A 215 4.37 8.87 0.80
N ILE A 216 4.32 7.54 0.71
CA ILE A 216 5.45 6.73 0.21
C ILE A 216 5.83 7.14 -1.22
N THR A 217 4.83 7.33 -2.08
CA THR A 217 5.08 7.82 -3.44
C THR A 217 5.64 9.24 -3.39
N ALA A 218 5.14 10.14 -2.55
CA ALA A 218 5.69 11.49 -2.45
C ALA A 218 7.13 11.50 -1.89
N GLU A 219 7.44 10.63 -0.92
CA GLU A 219 8.79 10.44 -0.36
C GLU A 219 9.77 9.85 -1.39
N SER A 220 9.28 9.07 -2.37
CA SER A 220 10.12 8.62 -3.49
C SER A 220 10.41 9.72 -4.53
N TRP A 221 9.61 10.80 -4.54
CA TRP A 221 9.79 11.97 -5.39
C TRP A 221 10.42 13.13 -4.60
N LEU A 222 11.75 13.23 -4.65
CA LEU A 222 12.54 14.23 -3.94
C LEU A 222 12.55 15.58 -4.66
N ARG A 223 12.61 16.71 -3.93
CA ARG A 223 12.83 18.04 -4.53
C ARG A 223 14.28 18.18 -4.97
N SER A 224 14.54 19.15 -5.84
CA SER A 224 15.89 19.50 -6.29
C SER A 224 16.90 19.65 -5.15
N GLU A 225 16.48 20.22 -4.01
CA GLU A 225 17.38 20.41 -2.87
C GLU A 225 17.78 19.08 -2.20
N GLU A 226 16.82 18.17 -1.98
CA GLU A 226 17.12 16.87 -1.38
C GLU A 226 17.98 15.99 -2.31
N VAL A 227 17.70 15.99 -3.62
CA VAL A 227 18.52 15.24 -4.59
C VAL A 227 19.95 15.74 -4.61
N ARG A 228 20.13 17.07 -4.64
CA ARG A 228 21.45 17.70 -4.58
C ARG A 228 22.19 17.35 -3.30
N LYS A 229 21.53 17.40 -2.14
CA LYS A 229 22.13 16.99 -0.86
C LYS A 229 22.52 15.52 -0.85
N ARG A 230 21.69 14.64 -1.44
CA ARG A 230 21.92 13.19 -1.48
C ARG A 230 23.10 12.79 -2.37
N PHE A 231 23.28 13.47 -3.51
CA PHE A 231 24.34 13.17 -4.48
C PHE A 231 25.53 14.12 -4.45
N GLY A 232 25.49 15.15 -3.62
CA GLY A 232 26.50 16.22 -3.62
C GLY A 232 26.48 17.08 -4.89
N TRP A 233 25.40 17.03 -5.68
CA TRP A 233 25.31 17.76 -6.95
C TRP A 233 25.01 19.25 -6.77
N THR A 234 25.58 20.05 -7.67
CA THR A 234 25.23 21.44 -7.91
C THR A 234 23.87 21.54 -8.63
N THR A 235 23.31 22.75 -8.68
CA THR A 235 22.10 23.01 -9.48
C THR A 235 22.31 22.72 -10.96
N CYS A 236 23.51 22.99 -11.47
CA CYS A 236 23.89 22.77 -12.87
C CYS A 236 23.98 21.27 -13.19
N GLU A 237 24.64 20.49 -12.35
CA GLU A 237 24.76 19.04 -12.52
C GLU A 237 23.38 18.36 -12.47
N LEU A 238 22.53 18.74 -11.53
CA LEU A 238 21.16 18.21 -11.49
C LEU A 238 20.37 18.54 -12.77
N ALA A 239 20.54 19.73 -13.33
CA ALA A 239 19.91 20.10 -14.60
C ALA A 239 20.45 19.26 -15.76
N HIS A 240 21.77 19.02 -15.82
CA HIS A 240 22.35 18.14 -16.83
C HIS A 240 21.87 16.69 -16.71
N GLN A 241 21.79 16.13 -15.50
CA GLN A 241 21.28 14.78 -15.30
C GLN A 241 19.82 14.66 -15.72
N ARG A 242 19.03 15.71 -15.47
CA ARG A 242 17.64 15.81 -15.92
C ARG A 242 17.54 15.87 -17.44
N ASP A 243 18.30 16.75 -18.08
CA ASP A 243 18.25 16.98 -19.53
C ASP A 243 18.83 15.80 -20.32
N ALA A 244 19.78 15.06 -19.73
CA ALA A 244 20.31 13.80 -20.24
C ALA A 244 19.34 12.61 -20.07
N GLY A 245 18.25 12.77 -19.30
CA GLY A 245 17.28 11.71 -19.04
C GLY A 245 17.74 10.64 -18.04
N ASN A 246 18.83 10.90 -17.30
CA ASN A 246 19.40 9.93 -16.35
C ASN A 246 18.59 9.82 -15.05
N ILE A 247 17.76 10.82 -14.75
CA ILE A 247 16.90 10.84 -13.57
C ILE A 247 15.44 11.12 -13.99
N PRO A 248 14.49 10.25 -13.63
CA PRO A 248 13.08 10.52 -13.84
C PRO A 248 12.67 11.78 -13.07
N PHE A 249 11.96 12.69 -13.72
CA PHE A 249 11.49 13.92 -13.09
C PHE A 249 10.05 14.25 -13.49
N LYS A 250 9.36 15.01 -12.64
CA LYS A 250 8.08 15.66 -12.97
C LYS A 250 8.09 17.10 -12.50
N LYS A 251 7.43 17.97 -13.26
CA LYS A 251 7.26 19.39 -12.90
C LYS A 251 5.95 19.58 -12.15
N VAL A 252 6.02 20.20 -10.97
CA VAL A 252 4.85 20.52 -10.14
C VAL A 252 4.89 22.02 -9.84
N GLY A 253 4.09 22.79 -10.58
CA GLY A 253 4.14 24.26 -10.56
C GLY A 253 5.51 24.78 -11.03
N ASN A 254 6.17 25.56 -10.17
CA ASN A 254 7.53 26.08 -10.42
C ASN A 254 8.64 25.14 -9.91
N ALA A 255 8.30 24.00 -9.32
CA ALA A 255 9.26 23.05 -8.77
C ALA A 255 9.43 21.82 -9.67
N PHE A 256 10.60 21.19 -9.55
CA PHE A 256 10.88 19.87 -10.11
C PHE A 256 11.00 18.86 -8.97
N LEU A 257 10.37 17.70 -9.16
CA LEU A 257 10.51 16.53 -8.31
C LEU A 257 11.18 15.41 -9.09
N TYR A 258 12.02 14.62 -8.44
CA TYR A 258 12.84 13.59 -9.06
C TYR A 258 12.62 12.26 -8.35
N ARG A 259 12.51 11.18 -9.11
CA ARG A 259 12.45 9.82 -8.56
C ARG A 259 13.86 9.25 -8.54
N ILE A 260 14.33 8.85 -7.37
CA ILE A 260 15.65 8.26 -7.20
C ILE A 260 15.47 6.79 -6.85
N ASP A 261 15.61 5.94 -7.85
CA ASP A 261 15.65 4.48 -7.68
C ASP A 261 17.09 4.08 -7.26
N ASP A 262 17.25 3.08 -6.38
CA ASP A 262 18.56 2.73 -5.78
C ASP A 262 19.64 2.34 -6.82
N GLU A 263 19.25 1.98 -8.05
CA GLU A 263 20.18 1.71 -9.17
C GLU A 263 20.87 2.96 -9.72
N ASN A 264 20.23 4.13 -9.63
CA ASN A 264 20.82 5.40 -10.09
C ASN A 264 21.78 6.00 -9.06
N ALA A 265 21.91 5.38 -7.87
CA ALA A 265 22.75 5.91 -6.81
C ALA A 265 24.23 5.51 -6.89
N SER A 266 24.60 4.66 -7.85
CA SER A 266 25.96 4.08 -7.96
C SER A 266 26.65 4.33 -9.30
N LYS A 267 26.27 5.38 -10.05
CA LYS A 267 27.02 5.84 -11.23
C LYS A 267 27.57 7.25 -11.03
#